data_AF-A0A524E819-F1
#
_entry.id   AF-A0A524E819-F1
#
_cell.length_a   1.000
_cell.length_b   1.000
_cell.length_c   1.000
_cell.angle_alpha   90.00
_cell.angle_beta   90.00
_cell.angle_gamma   90.00
#
_symmetry.space_group_name_H-M   'P 1'
#
loop_
_entity.id
_entity.type
_entity.pdbx_description
1 polymer ?
#
loop_
_entity_poly.entity_id
_entity_poly.type
_entity_poly.pdbx_seq_one_letter_code
_entity_poly.pdbx_strand_id
1 'polypeptide(L)'
;MNDDIIREMTVIPTHPSLFAFHSDKEGIEQETTDDDDICYCAVYINYPDNRVYCISQGWVLRIHGRDVPGSDLEDALQFLSTKDLNDSAEICSECLYKFLLTLADTFADTMTQKEKADEIKRYVDKFSLMIALKHSQMDDQMDVICDEEDIDKATDHFQFLRGYMVQLMEQQSRFSTLLNDLKSEEAEQWLLDLVEMRERLARLEYQFYSQTLLLRVVNDFNLLLKMLSFILKTSDEILDINEKIHEEILSERFDTKAEQDKRLVGLRSYTEKSRTVEHNFGNILQILSRL
;
A
#
# COMPACT_ATOMS: atom_id res chain seq x y z
N MET A 1 2.79 -5.68 -24.17
CA MET A 1 4.25 -5.90 -24.18
C MET A 1 4.52 -7.38 -24.32
N ASN A 2 5.39 -7.77 -25.25
CA ASN A 2 5.98 -9.11 -25.32
C ASN A 2 7.37 -8.93 -25.94
N ASP A 3 8.41 -8.94 -25.11
CA ASP A 3 9.82 -8.68 -25.50
C ASP A 3 10.06 -7.31 -26.15
N ASP A 4 9.60 -6.21 -25.54
CA ASP A 4 9.81 -4.82 -26.01
C ASP A 4 9.26 -4.50 -27.42
N ILE A 5 8.52 -5.43 -28.03
CA ILE A 5 7.85 -5.25 -29.32
C ILE A 5 6.39 -4.86 -29.06
N ILE A 6 6.01 -3.66 -29.50
CA ILE A 6 4.60 -3.27 -29.61
C ILE A 6 4.04 -3.97 -30.85
N ARG A 7 3.29 -5.06 -30.63
CA ARG A 7 2.56 -5.75 -31.69
C ARG A 7 1.17 -5.17 -31.83
N GLU A 8 0.58 -5.27 -33.03
CA GLU A 8 -0.82 -4.91 -33.26
C GLU A 8 -1.70 -5.67 -32.25
N MET A 9 -2.38 -4.91 -31.40
CA MET A 9 -3.32 -5.44 -30.42
C MET A 9 -4.71 -5.37 -31.03
N THR A 10 -5.43 -6.49 -31.01
CA THR A 10 -6.88 -6.47 -31.15
C THR A 10 -7.43 -5.84 -29.88
N VAL A 11 -7.91 -4.61 -29.99
CA VAL A 11 -8.59 -3.92 -28.89
C VAL A 11 -9.96 -4.56 -28.76
N ILE A 12 -10.25 -5.14 -27.60
CA ILE A 12 -11.60 -5.55 -27.25
C ILE A 12 -12.12 -4.45 -26.32
N PRO A 13 -13.10 -3.65 -26.72
CA PRO A 13 -13.73 -2.69 -25.83
C PRO A 13 -14.52 -3.47 -24.78
N THR A 14 -13.99 -3.51 -23.55
CA THR A 14 -14.55 -4.26 -22.44
C THR A 14 -15.04 -3.32 -21.35
N HIS A 15 -16.30 -3.47 -20.92
CA HIS A 15 -16.83 -2.73 -19.76
C HIS A 15 -16.15 -3.21 -18.46
N PRO A 16 -15.81 -2.34 -17.48
CA PRO A 16 -15.17 -2.74 -16.21
C PRO A 16 -15.92 -3.77 -15.37
N SER A 17 -17.20 -4.02 -15.64
CA SER A 17 -17.99 -5.10 -15.02
C SER A 17 -17.66 -6.50 -15.55
N LEU A 18 -16.82 -6.63 -16.58
CA LEU A 18 -16.44 -7.92 -17.18
C LEU A 18 -15.68 -8.86 -16.23
N PHE A 19 -14.96 -8.31 -15.26
CA PHE A 19 -14.12 -9.08 -14.35
C PHE A 19 -14.89 -10.00 -13.39
N ALA A 20 -16.23 -9.93 -13.38
CA ALA A 20 -17.07 -10.72 -12.48
C ALA A 20 -17.71 -11.97 -13.11
N PHE A 21 -17.64 -12.20 -14.44
CA PHE A 21 -18.55 -13.19 -15.09
C PHE A 21 -17.93 -14.17 -16.10
N HIS A 22 -16.79 -13.88 -16.74
CA HIS A 22 -16.23 -14.76 -17.78
C HIS A 22 -14.71 -14.96 -17.63
N SER A 23 -14.26 -16.21 -17.77
CA SER A 23 -12.86 -16.64 -17.58
C SER A 23 -12.17 -17.10 -18.86
N ASP A 24 -12.87 -17.05 -20.00
CA ASP A 24 -12.36 -17.47 -21.30
C ASP A 24 -12.54 -16.39 -22.38
N LYS A 25 -11.72 -16.49 -23.43
CA LYS A 25 -11.67 -15.51 -24.54
C LYS A 25 -13.01 -15.39 -25.27
N GLU A 26 -13.69 -16.52 -25.48
CA GLU A 26 -14.94 -16.58 -26.24
C GLU A 26 -16.12 -15.91 -25.51
N GLY A 27 -16.13 -15.92 -24.17
CA GLY A 27 -17.11 -15.19 -23.37
C GLY A 27 -16.87 -13.67 -23.35
N ILE A 28 -15.60 -13.25 -23.41
CA ILE A 28 -15.22 -11.82 -23.40
C ILE A 28 -15.53 -11.13 -24.74
N GLU A 29 -15.42 -11.85 -25.86
CA GLU A 29 -15.70 -11.34 -27.21
C GLU A 29 -17.18 -11.03 -27.48
N GLN A 30 -18.11 -11.48 -26.62
CA GLN A 30 -19.56 -11.32 -26.80
C GLN A 30 -20.13 -10.02 -26.19
N GLU A 31 -19.35 -9.29 -25.40
CA GLU A 31 -19.79 -8.16 -24.59
C GLU A 31 -19.08 -6.85 -25.01
N THR A 32 -19.16 -6.50 -26.30
CA THR A 32 -18.56 -5.27 -26.86
C THR A 32 -19.44 -4.05 -26.62
N THR A 33 -18.85 -2.93 -26.17
CA THR A 33 -19.54 -1.64 -26.01
C THR A 33 -19.25 -0.66 -27.15
N ASP A 34 -20.19 0.26 -27.41
CA ASP A 34 -20.13 1.25 -28.50
C ASP A 34 -19.52 2.61 -28.11
N ASP A 35 -19.17 2.88 -26.85
CA ASP A 35 -18.69 4.22 -26.42
C ASP A 35 -17.39 4.22 -25.57
N ASP A 36 -16.57 5.24 -25.89
CA ASP A 36 -15.32 5.80 -25.34
C ASP A 36 -14.07 4.92 -25.11
N ASP A 37 -13.04 5.28 -25.88
CA ASP A 37 -11.69 4.72 -26.07
C ASP A 37 -10.84 4.53 -24.79
N ILE A 38 -11.12 3.51 -23.97
CA ILE A 38 -10.16 3.02 -22.96
C ILE A 38 -9.74 1.58 -23.30
N CYS A 39 -8.48 1.42 -23.69
CA CYS A 39 -7.90 0.12 -24.06
C CYS A 39 -7.39 -0.62 -22.81
N TYR A 40 -8.08 -1.68 -22.42
CA TYR A 40 -7.64 -2.58 -21.34
C TYR A 40 -6.84 -3.76 -21.90
N CYS A 41 -5.75 -4.12 -21.23
CA CYS A 41 -5.03 -5.37 -21.47
C CYS A 41 -5.34 -6.34 -20.33
N ALA A 42 -6.21 -7.31 -20.58
CA ALA A 42 -6.53 -8.33 -19.59
C ALA A 42 -5.46 -9.43 -19.59
N VAL A 43 -4.94 -9.73 -18.40
CA VAL A 43 -3.97 -10.81 -18.16
C VAL A 43 -4.50 -11.73 -17.07
N TYR A 44 -4.11 -13.00 -17.09
CA TYR A 44 -4.47 -13.97 -16.05
C TYR A 44 -3.28 -14.81 -15.64
N ILE A 45 -3.33 -15.33 -14.42
CA ILE A 45 -2.36 -16.29 -13.90
C ILE A 45 -2.87 -17.69 -14.18
N ASN A 46 -2.09 -18.48 -14.89
CA ASN A 46 -2.36 -19.90 -15.05
C ASN A 46 -1.68 -20.67 -13.91
N TYR A 47 -2.41 -20.91 -12.83
CA TYR A 47 -1.90 -21.59 -11.62
C TYR A 47 -1.17 -22.92 -11.89
N PRO A 48 -1.62 -23.80 -12.82
CA PRO A 48 -0.93 -25.06 -13.11
C PRO A 48 0.51 -24.94 -13.62
N ASP A 49 0.87 -23.90 -14.37
CA ASP A 49 2.23 -23.69 -14.89
C ASP A 49 2.93 -22.44 -14.32
N ASN A 50 2.26 -21.73 -13.41
CA ASN A 50 2.71 -20.50 -12.77
C ASN A 50 3.17 -19.44 -13.78
N ARG A 51 2.45 -19.28 -14.91
CA ARG A 51 2.76 -18.27 -15.92
C ARG A 51 1.62 -17.29 -16.10
N VAL A 52 1.99 -16.06 -16.44
CA VAL A 52 1.04 -15.01 -16.78
C VAL A 52 0.76 -15.03 -18.27
N TYR A 53 -0.51 -14.97 -18.65
CA TYR A 53 -0.95 -14.96 -20.04
C TYR A 53 -1.77 -13.72 -20.36
N CYS A 54 -1.58 -13.14 -21.54
CA CYS A 54 -2.48 -12.13 -22.07
C CYS A 54 -3.74 -12.82 -22.63
N ILE A 55 -4.94 -12.40 -22.18
CA ILE A 55 -6.21 -13.05 -22.55
C ILE A 55 -6.47 -12.97 -24.06
N SER A 56 -6.28 -11.79 -24.67
CA SER A 56 -6.59 -11.59 -26.08
C SER A 56 -5.68 -12.40 -27.02
N GLN A 57 -4.41 -12.58 -26.63
CA GLN A 57 -3.38 -13.24 -27.43
C GLN A 57 -3.20 -14.72 -27.08
N GLY A 58 -3.58 -15.14 -25.87
CA GLY A 58 -3.30 -16.49 -25.36
C GLY A 58 -1.81 -16.79 -25.20
N TRP A 59 -0.96 -15.74 -25.15
CA TRP A 59 0.49 -15.87 -25.08
C TRP A 59 1.01 -15.57 -23.69
N VAL A 60 2.10 -16.25 -23.33
CA VAL A 60 2.84 -15.97 -22.10
C VAL A 60 3.38 -14.54 -22.15
N LEU A 61 3.17 -13.78 -21.09
CA LEU A 61 3.75 -12.47 -20.90
C LEU A 61 5.26 -12.60 -20.67
N ARG A 62 6.04 -11.90 -21.49
CA ARG A 62 7.50 -11.90 -21.40
C ARG A 62 8.08 -10.51 -21.32
N ILE A 63 9.10 -10.37 -20.49
CA ILE A 63 9.95 -9.18 -20.38
C ILE A 63 11.38 -9.64 -20.65
N HIS A 64 12.08 -8.97 -21.57
CA HIS A 64 13.46 -9.29 -21.96
C HIS A 64 13.73 -10.80 -22.20
N GLY A 65 12.82 -11.50 -22.89
CA GLY A 65 12.95 -12.91 -23.25
C GLY A 65 12.65 -13.90 -22.13
N ARG A 66 12.20 -13.45 -20.96
CA ARG A 66 11.87 -14.29 -19.80
C ARG A 66 10.37 -14.24 -19.52
N ASP A 67 9.81 -15.40 -19.20
CA ASP A 67 8.40 -15.55 -18.81
C ASP A 67 8.19 -14.85 -17.45
N VAL A 68 7.12 -14.07 -17.33
CA VAL A 68 6.68 -13.50 -16.04
C VAL A 68 5.95 -14.60 -15.26
N PRO A 69 6.45 -15.01 -14.07
CA PRO A 69 5.76 -16.01 -13.28
C PRO A 69 4.54 -15.42 -12.58
N GLY A 70 3.56 -16.28 -12.29
CA GLY A 70 2.32 -15.90 -11.60
C GLY A 70 2.58 -15.25 -10.25
N SER A 71 3.51 -15.80 -9.47
CA SER A 71 3.93 -15.25 -8.17
C SER A 71 4.45 -13.81 -8.24
N ASP A 72 5.19 -13.44 -9.29
CA ASP A 72 5.68 -12.06 -9.45
C ASP A 72 4.54 -11.10 -9.82
N LEU A 73 3.51 -11.59 -10.52
CA LEU A 73 2.29 -10.81 -10.76
C LEU A 73 1.44 -10.71 -9.51
N GLU A 74 1.28 -11.76 -8.70
CA GLU A 74 0.57 -11.71 -7.42
C GLU A 74 1.21 -10.69 -6.46
N ASP A 75 2.54 -10.70 -6.35
CA ASP A 75 3.30 -9.68 -5.62
C ASP A 75 2.99 -8.27 -6.13
N ALA A 76 2.95 -8.10 -7.45
CA ALA A 76 2.62 -6.82 -8.08
C ALA A 76 1.16 -6.40 -7.83
N LEU A 77 0.21 -7.34 -7.84
CA LEU A 77 -1.20 -7.11 -7.57
C LEU A 77 -1.39 -6.68 -6.12
N GLN A 78 -0.81 -7.42 -5.18
CA GLN A 78 -0.85 -7.09 -3.75
C GLN A 78 -0.24 -5.70 -3.48
N PHE A 79 0.83 -5.34 -4.21
CA PHE A 79 1.51 -4.09 -4.00
C PHE A 79 0.81 -2.88 -4.65
N LEU A 80 0.41 -3.00 -5.91
CA LEU A 80 -0.14 -1.91 -6.71
C LEU A 80 -1.65 -1.73 -6.47
N SER A 81 -2.34 -2.76 -5.98
CA SER A 81 -3.75 -2.64 -5.59
C SER A 81 -3.87 -1.89 -4.27
N THR A 82 -4.75 -0.90 -4.27
CA THR A 82 -5.14 -0.18 -3.07
C THR A 82 -6.31 -0.81 -2.33
N LYS A 83 -6.97 -1.81 -2.93
CA LYS A 83 -8.20 -2.45 -2.44
C LYS A 83 -7.90 -3.87 -1.95
N ASP A 84 -8.70 -4.34 -0.99
CA ASP A 84 -8.72 -5.74 -0.56
C ASP A 84 -8.81 -6.66 -1.79
N LEU A 85 -7.95 -7.70 -1.77
CA LEU A 85 -7.77 -8.69 -2.83
C LEU A 85 -9.06 -9.51 -3.03
N ASN A 86 -9.99 -8.96 -3.82
CA ASN A 86 -10.84 -9.78 -4.66
C ASN A 86 -10.03 -10.10 -5.92
N ASP A 87 -10.19 -11.30 -6.49
CA ASP A 87 -9.37 -11.96 -7.52
C ASP A 87 -9.03 -11.17 -8.82
N SER A 88 -9.42 -9.89 -8.92
CA SER A 88 -9.19 -8.98 -10.04
C SER A 88 -8.79 -7.58 -9.57
N ALA A 89 -7.77 -6.97 -10.17
CA ALA A 89 -7.38 -5.59 -9.94
C ALA A 89 -7.08 -4.84 -11.24
N GLU A 90 -7.38 -3.55 -11.26
CA GLU A 90 -7.04 -2.63 -12.36
C GLU A 90 -5.76 -1.86 -11.98
N ILE A 91 -4.71 -2.03 -12.78
CA ILE A 91 -3.39 -1.46 -12.50
C ILE A 91 -2.83 -0.82 -13.76
N CYS A 92 -2.18 0.34 -13.59
CA CYS A 92 -1.44 1.00 -14.66
C CYS A 92 -0.33 0.09 -15.20
N SER A 93 -0.34 -0.14 -16.52
CA SER A 93 0.62 -1.00 -17.21
C SER A 93 2.09 -0.58 -17.01
N GLU A 94 2.36 0.73 -16.95
CA GLU A 94 3.69 1.26 -16.67
C GLU A 94 4.14 0.95 -15.24
N CYS A 95 3.22 1.04 -14.27
CA CYS A 95 3.51 0.71 -12.87
C CYS A 95 3.79 -0.79 -12.71
N LEU A 96 3.00 -1.64 -13.35
CA LEU A 96 3.21 -3.09 -13.37
C LEU A 96 4.56 -3.45 -14.01
N TYR A 97 4.87 -2.88 -15.17
CA TYR A 97 6.13 -3.15 -15.87
C TYR A 97 7.35 -2.75 -15.03
N LYS A 98 7.33 -1.53 -14.47
CA LYS A 98 8.43 -1.06 -13.62
C LYS A 98 8.54 -1.88 -12.34
N PHE A 99 7.43 -2.32 -11.76
CA PHE A 99 7.45 -3.16 -10.56
C PHE A 99 8.12 -4.51 -10.88
N LEU A 100 7.66 -5.18 -11.95
CA LEU A 100 8.22 -6.46 -12.37
C LEU A 100 9.71 -6.34 -12.68
N LEU A 101 10.16 -5.30 -13.36
CA LEU A 101 11.60 -5.13 -13.62
C LEU A 101 12.44 -4.91 -12.34
N THR A 102 11.87 -4.28 -11.32
CA THR A 102 12.63 -3.82 -10.15
C THR A 102 12.61 -4.82 -8.99
N LEU A 103 11.47 -5.46 -8.78
CA LEU A 103 11.15 -6.17 -7.54
C LEU A 103 10.82 -7.65 -7.73
N ALA A 104 10.61 -8.09 -8.96
CA ALA A 104 10.47 -9.49 -9.28
C ALA A 104 11.83 -10.19 -9.22
N ASP A 105 11.87 -11.35 -8.56
CA ASP A 105 13.10 -12.14 -8.45
C ASP A 105 13.61 -12.59 -9.82
N THR A 106 12.68 -12.82 -10.76
CA THR A 106 12.98 -13.22 -12.15
C THR A 106 13.84 -12.21 -12.90
N PHE A 107 13.75 -10.93 -12.54
CA PHE A 107 14.41 -9.81 -13.24
C PHE A 107 15.47 -9.11 -12.39
N ALA A 108 15.82 -9.64 -11.21
CA ALA A 108 16.73 -9.01 -10.25
C ALA A 108 18.17 -8.81 -10.78
N ASP A 109 18.61 -9.59 -11.77
CA ASP A 109 19.93 -9.51 -12.42
C ASP A 109 20.02 -8.45 -13.53
N THR A 110 18.89 -7.88 -13.95
CA THR A 110 18.83 -6.92 -15.06
C THR A 110 19.22 -5.50 -14.66
N MET A 111 19.31 -5.22 -13.35
CA MET A 111 19.59 -3.90 -12.80
C MET A 111 20.83 -3.91 -11.90
N THR A 112 21.60 -2.83 -11.93
CA THR A 112 22.64 -2.61 -10.91
C THR A 112 22.00 -2.33 -9.55
N GLN A 113 22.72 -2.60 -8.45
CA GLN A 113 22.23 -2.28 -7.10
C GLN A 113 21.85 -0.81 -6.93
N LYS A 114 22.52 0.10 -7.64
CA LYS A 114 22.19 1.52 -7.63
C LYS A 114 20.85 1.80 -8.30
N GLU A 115 20.63 1.26 -9.48
CA GLU A 115 19.35 1.41 -10.19
C GLU A 115 18.20 0.81 -9.40
N LYS A 116 18.41 -0.37 -8.78
CA LYS A 116 17.42 -1.00 -7.90
C LYS A 116 17.09 -0.11 -6.69
N ALA A 117 18.10 0.46 -6.03
CA ALA A 117 17.89 1.34 -4.89
C ALA A 117 17.20 2.66 -5.29
N ASP A 118 17.53 3.23 -6.45
CA ASP A 118 16.90 4.44 -6.97
C ASP A 118 15.42 4.22 -7.35
N GLU A 119 15.08 3.05 -7.89
CA GLU A 119 13.68 2.68 -8.13
C GLU A 119 12.93 2.39 -6.83
N ILE A 120 13.50 1.61 -5.89
CA ILE A 120 12.91 1.40 -4.56
C ILE A 120 12.66 2.74 -3.86
N LYS A 121 13.58 3.70 -3.98
CA LYS A 121 13.38 5.07 -3.50
C LYS A 121 12.15 5.73 -4.11
N ARG A 122 11.97 5.68 -5.44
CA ARG A 122 10.79 6.23 -6.12
C ARG A 122 9.50 5.55 -5.67
N TYR A 123 9.53 4.23 -5.45
CA TYR A 123 8.38 3.48 -4.96
C TYR A 123 8.00 3.84 -3.54
N VAL A 124 8.93 3.76 -2.60
CA VAL A 124 8.71 4.16 -1.20
C VAL A 124 8.17 5.58 -1.14
N ASP A 125 8.67 6.45 -2.01
CA ASP A 125 8.22 7.83 -2.07
C ASP A 125 6.75 7.98 -2.50
N LYS A 126 6.38 7.44 -3.68
CA LYS A 126 4.99 7.49 -4.19
C LYS A 126 4.02 6.76 -3.25
N PHE A 127 4.44 5.60 -2.76
CA PHE A 127 3.61 4.76 -1.91
C PHE A 127 3.36 5.42 -0.55
N SER A 128 4.36 6.09 0.03
CA SER A 128 4.17 6.78 1.32
C SER A 128 3.06 7.83 1.27
N LEU A 129 2.96 8.62 0.21
CA LEU A 129 1.85 9.57 0.04
C LEU A 129 0.50 8.86 -0.06
N MET A 130 0.43 7.79 -0.85
CA MET A 130 -0.81 7.03 -1.04
C MET A 130 -1.30 6.42 0.28
N ILE A 131 -0.40 5.91 1.12
CA ILE A 131 -0.71 5.42 2.47
C ILE A 131 -1.24 6.57 3.32
N ALA A 132 -0.53 7.70 3.36
CA ALA A 132 -0.93 8.86 4.16
C ALA A 132 -2.33 9.36 3.76
N LEU A 133 -2.63 9.40 2.46
CA LEU A 133 -3.96 9.76 1.96
C LEU A 133 -5.02 8.81 2.50
N LYS A 134 -4.88 7.50 2.26
CA LYS A 134 -5.85 6.51 2.76
C LYS A 134 -6.04 6.57 4.26
N HIS A 135 -4.93 6.67 5.01
CA HIS A 135 -4.98 6.74 6.47
C HIS A 135 -5.68 7.99 6.97
N SER A 136 -5.60 9.11 6.23
CA SER A 136 -6.34 10.34 6.54
C SER A 136 -7.83 10.24 6.19
N GLN A 137 -8.21 9.46 5.18
CA GLN A 137 -9.60 9.24 4.77
C GLN A 137 -10.35 8.27 5.69
N MET A 138 -9.63 7.34 6.34
CA MET A 138 -10.21 6.30 7.20
C MET A 138 -10.22 6.64 8.68
N ASP A 139 -9.52 7.68 9.11
CA ASP A 139 -9.47 8.09 10.51
C ASP A 139 -10.44 9.25 10.72
N ASP A 140 -11.56 9.01 11.39
CA ASP A 140 -12.59 10.04 11.68
C ASP A 140 -12.04 11.23 12.48
N GLN A 141 -10.84 11.12 13.01
CA GLN A 141 -10.18 12.18 13.77
C GLN A 141 -9.04 12.85 13.01
N MET A 142 -9.00 12.66 11.68
CA MET A 142 -8.07 13.28 10.75
C MET A 142 -8.84 13.98 9.62
N ASP A 143 -8.26 15.07 9.13
CA ASP A 143 -8.70 15.74 7.91
C ASP A 143 -8.03 15.07 6.69
N VAL A 144 -8.80 14.88 5.62
CA VAL A 144 -8.29 14.38 4.34
C VAL A 144 -7.22 15.33 3.81
N ILE A 145 -6.03 14.80 3.51
CA ILE A 145 -4.86 15.62 3.18
C ILE A 145 -4.79 16.06 1.70
N CYS A 146 -5.41 15.31 0.77
CA CYS A 146 -5.50 15.63 -0.66
C CYS A 146 -6.54 14.71 -1.35
N ASP A 147 -6.80 14.91 -2.64
CA ASP A 147 -7.57 13.95 -3.45
C ASP A 147 -6.65 12.96 -4.19
N GLU A 148 -7.19 11.82 -4.66
CA GLU A 148 -6.40 10.84 -5.43
C GLU A 148 -5.86 11.44 -6.74
N GLU A 149 -6.62 12.32 -7.38
CA GLU A 149 -6.21 13.02 -8.60
C GLU A 149 -5.02 13.97 -8.39
N ASP A 150 -4.82 14.44 -7.16
CA ASP A 150 -3.71 15.32 -6.82
C ASP A 150 -2.39 14.55 -6.75
N ILE A 151 -2.41 13.24 -6.49
CA ILE A 151 -1.20 12.40 -6.37
C ILE A 151 -0.36 12.47 -7.66
N ASP A 152 -1.00 12.31 -8.81
CA ASP A 152 -0.28 12.29 -10.10
C ASP A 152 0.01 13.70 -10.63
N LYS A 153 -0.68 14.74 -10.13
CA LYS A 153 -0.49 16.16 -10.51
C LYS A 153 0.41 16.93 -9.53
N ALA A 154 0.69 16.38 -8.35
CA ALA A 154 1.28 17.11 -7.22
C ALA A 154 2.71 17.56 -7.50
N THR A 155 2.82 18.84 -7.84
CA THR A 155 4.09 19.58 -7.78
C THR A 155 4.53 19.82 -6.32
N ASP A 156 3.62 19.68 -5.34
CA ASP A 156 3.88 19.92 -3.91
C ASP A 156 3.49 18.74 -2.99
N HIS A 157 3.92 17.53 -3.36
CA HIS A 157 3.86 16.33 -2.53
C HIS A 157 4.33 16.53 -1.06
N PHE A 158 5.27 17.45 -0.84
CA PHE A 158 5.81 17.75 0.48
C PHE A 158 4.78 18.40 1.39
N GLN A 159 3.90 19.25 0.84
CA GLN A 159 2.88 19.92 1.61
C GLN A 159 1.86 18.93 2.19
N PHE A 160 1.42 17.95 1.40
CA PHE A 160 0.45 16.94 1.85
C PHE A 160 1.00 16.04 2.95
N LEU A 161 2.22 15.50 2.77
CA LEU A 161 2.87 14.68 3.80
C LEU A 161 3.12 15.48 5.08
N ARG A 162 3.50 16.77 4.98
CA ARG A 162 3.63 17.64 6.15
C ARG A 162 2.29 17.85 6.86
N GLY A 163 1.21 18.03 6.11
CA GLY A 163 -0.15 18.12 6.65
C GLY A 163 -0.50 16.87 7.46
N TYR A 164 -0.26 15.69 6.90
CA TYR A 164 -0.46 14.42 7.61
C TYR A 164 0.40 14.32 8.88
N MET A 165 1.68 14.69 8.79
CA MET A 165 2.59 14.67 9.95
C MET A 165 2.16 15.62 11.07
N VAL A 166 1.58 16.78 10.76
CA VAL A 166 1.01 17.68 11.77
C VAL A 166 -0.16 17.00 12.49
N GLN A 167 -1.06 16.37 11.76
CA GLN A 167 -2.18 15.65 12.35
C GLN A 167 -1.71 14.49 13.24
N LEU A 168 -0.65 13.77 12.86
CA LEU A 168 -0.04 12.75 13.72
C LEU A 168 0.50 13.34 15.04
N MET A 169 1.08 14.53 15.02
CA MET A 169 1.51 15.21 16.26
C MET A 169 0.33 15.60 17.14
N GLU A 170 -0.79 16.02 16.54
CA GLU A 170 -2.03 16.29 17.26
C GLU A 170 -2.62 15.02 17.88
N GLN A 171 -2.59 13.90 17.16
CA GLN A 171 -2.98 12.59 17.71
C GLN A 171 -2.11 12.18 18.89
N GLN A 172 -0.78 12.35 18.81
CA GLN A 172 0.14 12.08 19.92
C GLN A 172 -0.22 12.91 21.15
N SER A 173 -0.45 14.22 20.97
CA SER A 173 -0.85 15.14 22.05
C SER A 173 -2.17 14.72 22.69
N ARG A 174 -3.15 14.33 21.88
CA ARG A 174 -4.46 13.85 22.34
C ARG A 174 -4.34 12.58 23.17
N PHE A 175 -3.61 11.57 22.68
CA PHE A 175 -3.44 10.32 23.42
C PHE A 175 -2.59 10.50 24.68
N SER A 176 -1.59 11.38 24.66
CA SER A 176 -0.82 11.74 25.86
C SER A 176 -1.71 12.40 26.93
N THR A 177 -2.62 13.29 26.50
CA THR A 177 -3.60 13.91 27.41
C THR A 177 -4.55 12.86 27.98
N LEU A 178 -5.13 12.01 27.13
CA LEU A 178 -6.02 10.92 27.56
C LEU A 178 -5.32 9.95 28.53
N LEU A 179 -4.05 9.62 28.28
CA LEU A 179 -3.26 8.75 29.15
C LEU A 179 -3.09 9.37 30.55
N ASN A 180 -2.84 10.67 30.63
CA ASN A 180 -2.71 11.36 31.91
C ASN A 180 -4.05 11.43 32.67
N ASP A 181 -5.15 11.69 31.96
CA ASP A 181 -6.48 11.69 32.55
C ASP A 181 -6.82 10.31 33.13
N LEU A 182 -6.64 9.24 32.34
CA LEU A 182 -6.88 7.86 32.79
C LEU A 182 -5.97 7.44 33.95
N LYS A 183 -4.71 7.90 33.98
CA LYS A 183 -3.81 7.67 35.13
C LYS A 183 -4.34 8.35 36.40
N SER A 184 -4.85 9.57 36.27
CA SER A 184 -5.43 10.30 37.42
C SER A 184 -6.73 9.69 37.93
N GLU A 185 -7.46 9.01 37.04
CA GLU A 185 -8.69 8.27 37.35
C GLU A 185 -8.43 6.84 37.85
N GLU A 186 -7.17 6.45 38.03
CA GLU A 186 -6.76 5.09 38.43
C GLU A 186 -7.34 4.00 37.50
N ALA A 187 -7.37 4.28 36.19
CA ALA A 187 -7.85 3.34 35.20
C ALA A 187 -7.02 2.04 35.18
N GLU A 188 -7.64 0.97 34.68
CA GLU A 188 -7.02 -0.35 34.58
C GLU A 188 -5.76 -0.31 33.69
N GLN A 189 -4.72 -1.04 34.10
CA GLN A 189 -3.41 -1.01 33.43
C GLN A 189 -3.49 -1.32 31.93
N TRP A 190 -4.32 -2.29 31.53
CA TRP A 190 -4.47 -2.67 30.11
C TRP A 190 -4.98 -1.50 29.25
N LEU A 191 -5.82 -0.62 29.80
CA LEU A 191 -6.35 0.54 29.09
C LEU A 191 -5.27 1.63 28.95
N LEU A 192 -4.45 1.80 30.00
CA LEU A 192 -3.28 2.69 29.94
C LEU A 192 -2.29 2.22 28.87
N ASP A 193 -2.01 0.91 28.84
CA ASP A 193 -1.13 0.29 27.86
C ASP A 193 -1.66 0.48 26.43
N LEU A 194 -2.98 0.31 26.20
CA LEU A 194 -3.62 0.54 24.91
C LEU A 194 -3.45 1.98 24.41
N VAL A 195 -3.70 2.97 25.27
CA VAL A 195 -3.56 4.39 24.91
C VAL A 195 -2.09 4.75 24.67
N GLU A 196 -1.17 4.20 25.47
CA GLU A 196 0.28 4.37 25.26
C GLU A 196 0.75 3.75 23.94
N MET A 197 0.22 2.56 23.58
CA MET A 197 0.50 1.94 22.29
C MET A 197 0.00 2.79 21.12
N ARG A 198 -1.20 3.39 21.22
CA ARG A 198 -1.73 4.28 20.19
C ARG A 198 -0.90 5.56 20.03
N GLU A 199 -0.47 6.15 21.13
CA GLU A 199 0.44 7.30 21.10
C GLU A 199 1.79 6.92 20.45
N ARG A 200 2.35 5.77 20.83
CA ARG A 200 3.59 5.26 20.24
C ARG A 200 3.43 4.96 18.75
N LEU A 201 2.30 4.41 18.31
CA LEU A 201 2.04 4.16 16.89
C LEU A 201 2.02 5.47 16.10
N ALA A 202 1.35 6.52 16.59
CA ALA A 202 1.38 7.83 15.95
C ALA A 202 2.81 8.43 15.86
N ARG A 203 3.68 8.16 16.85
CA ARG A 203 5.10 8.54 16.79
C ARG A 203 5.87 7.76 15.73
N LEU A 204 5.65 6.45 15.64
CA LEU A 204 6.31 5.60 14.66
C LEU A 204 5.88 5.95 13.23
N GLU A 205 4.59 6.19 12.99
CA GLU A 205 4.10 6.70 11.71
C GLU A 205 4.77 8.04 11.37
N TYR A 206 4.85 8.99 12.33
CA TYR A 206 5.51 10.27 12.11
C TYR A 206 6.98 10.08 11.70
N GLN A 207 7.69 9.18 12.40
CA GLN A 207 9.08 8.84 12.09
C GLN A 207 9.20 8.25 10.68
N PHE A 208 8.32 7.34 10.30
CA PHE A 208 8.28 6.76 8.95
C PHE A 208 8.15 7.87 7.89
N TYR A 209 7.17 8.76 8.00
CA TYR A 209 6.97 9.84 7.03
C TYR A 209 8.11 10.87 7.03
N SER A 210 8.72 11.14 8.19
CA SER A 210 9.93 11.95 8.27
C SER A 210 11.08 11.33 7.47
N GLN A 211 11.27 10.01 7.58
CA GLN A 211 12.31 9.29 6.86
C GLN A 211 12.04 9.24 5.35
N THR A 212 10.79 9.06 4.91
CA THR A 212 10.45 9.08 3.47
C THR A 212 10.66 10.46 2.85
N LEU A 213 10.34 11.55 3.58
CA LEU A 213 10.66 12.92 3.14
C LEU A 213 12.16 13.15 2.97
N LEU A 214 12.98 12.62 3.89
CA LEU A 214 14.43 12.70 3.79
C LEU A 214 14.97 11.86 2.61
N LEU A 215 14.33 10.74 2.30
CA LEU A 215 14.75 9.83 1.22
C LEU A 215 14.84 10.57 -0.13
N ARG A 216 13.90 11.49 -0.39
CA ARG A 216 13.83 12.31 -1.61
C ARG A 216 15.11 13.11 -1.85
N VAL A 217 15.67 13.70 -0.80
CA VAL A 217 16.83 14.61 -0.90
C VAL A 217 18.19 13.89 -0.87
N VAL A 218 18.20 12.59 -0.59
CA VAL A 218 19.44 11.79 -0.52
C VAL A 218 19.90 11.37 -1.90
N ASN A 219 21.15 11.72 -2.22
CA ASN A 219 21.83 11.33 -3.48
C ASN A 219 23.03 10.40 -3.24
N ASP A 220 23.45 10.23 -1.98
CA ASP A 220 24.52 9.30 -1.62
C ASP A 220 23.97 7.87 -1.50
N PHE A 221 24.57 6.95 -2.24
CA PHE A 221 24.11 5.57 -2.33
C PHE A 221 24.19 4.81 -1.00
N ASN A 222 25.25 5.00 -0.22
CA ASN A 222 25.42 4.29 1.06
C ASN A 222 24.44 4.83 2.11
N LEU A 223 24.21 6.14 2.10
CA LEU A 223 23.21 6.78 2.94
C LEU A 223 21.80 6.32 2.56
N LEU A 224 21.51 6.20 1.26
CA LEU A 224 20.23 5.70 0.75
C LEU A 224 19.93 4.29 1.29
N LEU A 225 20.88 3.35 1.17
CA LEU A 225 20.71 1.99 1.70
C LEU A 225 20.45 1.99 3.21
N LYS A 226 21.19 2.79 3.98
CA LYS A 226 20.96 2.89 5.43
C LYS A 226 19.58 3.45 5.76
N MET A 227 19.13 4.46 5.03
CA MET A 227 17.80 5.04 5.23
C MET A 227 16.69 4.05 4.88
N LEU A 228 16.81 3.30 3.79
CA LEU A 228 15.87 2.25 3.44
C LEU A 228 15.81 1.16 4.53
N SER A 229 16.95 0.77 5.12
CA SER A 229 16.99 -0.15 6.26
C SER A 229 16.34 0.43 7.52
N PHE A 230 16.47 1.73 7.79
CA PHE A 230 15.77 2.39 8.90
C PHE A 230 14.26 2.47 8.68
N ILE A 231 13.82 2.71 7.44
CA ILE A 231 12.41 2.70 7.05
C ILE A 231 11.85 1.29 7.27
N LEU A 232 12.55 0.24 6.80
CA LEU A 232 12.18 -1.16 7.03
C LEU A 232 11.95 -1.46 8.52
N LYS A 233 12.92 -1.09 9.36
CA LYS A 233 12.81 -1.30 10.81
C LYS A 233 11.62 -0.55 11.41
N THR A 234 11.39 0.70 10.98
CA THR A 234 10.26 1.50 11.50
C THR A 234 8.92 0.89 11.07
N SER A 235 8.83 0.39 9.84
CA SER A 235 7.65 -0.32 9.33
C SER A 235 7.37 -1.61 10.11
N ASP A 236 8.40 -2.36 10.48
CA ASP A 236 8.30 -3.56 11.32
C ASP A 236 7.72 -3.24 12.70
N GLU A 237 8.27 -2.21 13.36
CA GLU A 237 7.77 -1.74 14.65
C GLU A 237 6.32 -1.21 14.59
N ILE A 238 5.90 -0.66 13.44
CA ILE A 238 4.52 -0.22 13.20
C ILE A 238 3.56 -1.40 13.11
N LEU A 239 3.94 -2.47 12.40
CA LEU A 239 3.11 -3.68 12.32
C LEU A 239 2.97 -4.34 13.68
N ASP A 240 4.09 -4.56 14.38
CA ASP A 240 4.15 -5.19 15.70
C ASP A 240 3.26 -4.50 16.75
N ILE A 241 3.16 -3.16 16.68
CA ILE A 241 2.33 -2.40 17.61
C ILE A 241 0.89 -2.31 17.14
N ASN A 242 0.64 -2.24 15.83
CA ASN A 242 -0.70 -2.22 15.27
C ASN A 242 -1.43 -3.54 15.55
N GLU A 243 -0.78 -4.68 15.38
CA GLU A 243 -1.37 -6.00 15.68
C GLU A 243 -1.85 -6.07 17.13
N LYS A 244 -0.99 -5.68 18.10
CA LYS A 244 -1.36 -5.65 19.52
C LYS A 244 -2.53 -4.71 19.80
N ILE A 245 -2.56 -3.54 19.15
CA ILE A 245 -3.67 -2.59 19.28
C ILE A 245 -4.95 -3.19 18.69
N HIS A 246 -4.86 -3.85 17.54
CA HIS A 246 -5.98 -4.50 16.86
C HIS A 246 -6.62 -5.58 17.74
N GLU A 247 -5.79 -6.47 18.29
CA GLU A 247 -6.23 -7.52 19.22
C GLU A 247 -6.95 -6.94 20.45
N GLU A 248 -6.41 -5.86 21.02
CA GLU A 248 -7.02 -5.22 22.20
C GLU A 248 -8.35 -4.54 21.87
N ILE A 249 -8.45 -3.82 20.75
CA ILE A 249 -9.68 -3.13 20.36
C ILE A 249 -10.80 -4.12 20.01
N LEU A 250 -10.47 -5.29 19.46
CA LEU A 250 -11.44 -6.35 19.16
C LEU A 250 -11.86 -7.17 20.39
N SER A 251 -11.24 -6.95 21.54
CA SER A 251 -11.54 -7.71 22.75
C SER A 251 -12.89 -7.31 23.37
N GLU A 252 -13.62 -8.29 23.94
CA GLU A 252 -14.90 -8.03 24.63
C GLU A 252 -14.76 -7.03 25.79
N ARG A 253 -13.58 -7.01 26.43
CA ARG A 253 -13.28 -6.07 27.51
C ARG A 253 -13.22 -4.63 27.02
N PHE A 254 -12.68 -4.40 25.82
CA PHE A 254 -12.63 -3.08 25.21
C PHE A 254 -14.03 -2.62 24.81
N ASP A 255 -14.81 -3.47 24.13
CA ASP A 255 -16.18 -3.16 23.73
C ASP A 255 -17.03 -2.73 24.95
N THR A 256 -16.96 -3.50 26.05
CA THR A 256 -17.68 -3.18 27.29
C THR A 256 -17.27 -1.83 27.89
N LYS A 257 -15.97 -1.49 27.84
CA LYS A 257 -15.45 -0.23 28.38
C LYS A 257 -15.81 0.96 27.48
N ALA A 258 -15.76 0.77 26.16
CA ALA A 258 -16.06 1.79 25.17
C ALA A 258 -17.55 2.20 25.17
N GLU A 259 -18.45 1.31 25.57
CA GLU A 259 -19.86 1.65 25.81
C GLU A 259 -20.04 2.61 27.01
N GLN A 260 -19.14 2.55 27.99
CA GLN A 260 -19.21 3.34 29.23
C GLN A 260 -18.46 4.66 29.11
N ASP A 261 -17.38 4.71 28.33
CA ASP A 261 -16.54 5.89 28.15
C ASP A 261 -16.51 6.35 26.69
N LYS A 262 -17.17 7.47 26.43
CA LYS A 262 -17.23 8.09 25.10
C LYS A 262 -15.86 8.51 24.56
N ARG A 263 -14.85 8.71 25.41
CA ARG A 263 -13.48 9.04 24.99
C ARG A 263 -12.83 7.88 24.22
N LEU A 264 -13.28 6.65 24.46
CA LEU A 264 -12.76 5.44 23.81
C LEU A 264 -13.43 5.14 22.46
N VAL A 265 -14.50 5.86 22.09
CA VAL A 265 -15.20 5.65 20.82
C VAL A 265 -14.28 5.89 19.62
N GLY A 266 -13.38 6.87 19.69
CA GLY A 266 -12.39 7.13 18.65
C GLY A 266 -11.31 6.04 18.52
N LEU A 267 -11.15 5.17 19.53
CA LEU A 267 -10.31 3.98 19.42
C LEU A 267 -11.06 2.84 18.71
N ARG A 268 -12.39 2.77 18.84
CA ARG A 268 -13.19 1.76 18.16
C ARG A 268 -13.19 1.93 16.63
N SER A 269 -13.25 3.18 16.15
CA SER A 269 -13.18 3.49 14.71
C SER A 269 -11.81 3.15 14.09
N TYR A 270 -10.78 2.91 14.91
CA TYR A 270 -9.47 2.50 14.41
C TYR A 270 -9.45 1.10 13.79
N THR A 271 -10.47 0.26 14.03
CA THR A 271 -10.52 -1.13 13.55
C THR A 271 -10.31 -1.26 12.04
N GLU A 272 -10.99 -0.41 11.25
CA GLU A 272 -10.88 -0.44 9.78
C GLU A 272 -9.52 0.08 9.32
N LYS A 273 -9.05 1.20 9.90
CA LYS A 273 -7.72 1.75 9.61
C LYS A 273 -6.61 0.76 9.95
N SER A 274 -6.76 -0.01 11.03
CA SER A 274 -5.77 -0.97 11.50
C SER A 274 -5.48 -2.08 10.49
N ARG A 275 -6.50 -2.59 9.79
CA ARG A 275 -6.31 -3.56 8.68
C ARG A 275 -5.57 -2.95 7.50
N THR A 276 -5.91 -1.71 7.17
CA THR A 276 -5.23 -0.95 6.11
C THR A 276 -3.77 -0.68 6.45
N VAL A 277 -3.46 -0.38 7.73
CA VAL A 277 -2.08 -0.24 8.23
C VAL A 277 -1.32 -1.54 8.05
N GLU A 278 -1.89 -2.69 8.43
CA GLU A 278 -1.26 -4.01 8.24
C GLU A 278 -0.92 -4.31 6.79
N HIS A 279 -1.89 -4.13 5.89
CA HIS A 279 -1.69 -4.34 4.47
C HIS A 279 -0.59 -3.41 3.91
N ASN A 280 -0.69 -2.11 4.19
CA ASN A 280 0.22 -1.12 3.63
C ASN A 280 1.66 -1.26 4.16
N PHE A 281 1.85 -1.47 5.47
CA PHE A 281 3.17 -1.63 6.04
C PHE A 281 3.77 -3.02 5.81
N GLY A 282 2.93 -4.06 5.69
CA GLY A 282 3.34 -5.39 5.21
C GLY A 282 3.94 -5.33 3.80
N ASN A 283 3.30 -4.59 2.90
CA ASN A 283 3.79 -4.35 1.55
C ASN A 283 5.16 -3.63 1.55
N ILE A 284 5.36 -2.64 2.43
CA ILE A 284 6.66 -1.97 2.57
C ILE A 284 7.74 -2.95 3.06
N LEU A 285 7.44 -3.80 4.05
CA LEU A 285 8.39 -4.81 4.53
C LEU A 285 8.78 -5.80 3.44
N GLN A 286 7.81 -6.28 2.67
CA GLN A 286 8.05 -7.23 1.57
C GLN A 286 9.02 -6.64 0.53
N ILE A 287 8.90 -5.35 0.22
CA ILE A 287 9.79 -4.68 -0.73
C ILE A 287 11.17 -4.44 -0.14
N LEU A 288 11.22 -3.86 1.05
CA LEU A 288 12.49 -3.45 1.65
C LEU A 288 13.31 -4.65 2.13
N SER A 289 12.69 -5.81 2.38
CA SER A 289 13.41 -7.06 2.66
C SER A 289 14.07 -7.67 1.42
N ARG A 290 13.70 -7.23 0.21
CA ARG A 290 14.33 -7.64 -1.07
C ARG A 290 15.53 -6.77 -1.46
N LEU A 291 15.95 -5.81 -0.63
CA LEU A 291 17.20 -5.03 -0.79
C LEU A 291 18.44 -5.90 -0.54
#